data_AF-A0A6A3GL74-F1
#
_entry.id   AF-A0A6A3GL74-F1
#
_cell.length_a   1.000
_cell.length_b   1.000
_cell.length_c   1.000
_cell.angle_alpha   90.00
_cell.angle_beta   90.00
_cell.angle_gamma   90.00
#
_symmetry.space_group_name_H-M   'P 1'
#
loop_
_entity.id
_entity.type
_entity.pdbx_description
1 polymer ?
#
loop_
_entity_poly.entity_id
_entity_poly.type
_entity_poly.pdbx_seq_one_letter_code
_entity_poly.pdbx_strand_id
1 'polypeptide(L)'
;MASFEPGTASSGPAPGVATPPGINSVESSVPDGQLKPDVLSELRLLKEEVLRLRGMVGRPSPRVEYAATPNGLIAPNAKGELPPSELRYLTSSTFPEGSKKGKGDYNPPQAHLLAASRMFRTFGTDAGKPLSAMSFVLSLRELDCVKFRATPAVLMAIFSGRLGSRGLTIMHFKESSEMASLEDGSSNANFASDFSASAQLPPASISCRSYEEILDALHGLNSLGQEVWYDHLRKLTSRLRTFVSRNKSADPLNTPARVRLTLLYVNKFVGAALGFMQVDDPQWWHGFCEALRSIDYQSPIWTMALLGVLTQGPTEDGRQPTPRGRRENGGREQGGRDQVRRPAIPDEIRRLIPVNRRGQEPCLLHAAGLPCSGGSRDRCGNARRAHNWPDRLPQQLQNWIDSTYGTRAANDQARR
;
A
#
# COMPACT_ATOMS: atom_id res chain seq x y z
N MET A 1 51.47 -64.30 -35.71
CA MET A 1 51.20 -63.95 -34.30
C MET A 1 49.73 -64.28 -34.05
N ALA A 2 49.33 -65.52 -33.75
CA ALA A 2 49.46 -66.28 -32.47
C ALA A 2 48.69 -65.57 -31.33
N SER A 3 47.69 -66.11 -30.64
CA SER A 3 47.35 -67.50 -30.27
C SER A 3 45.83 -67.63 -30.01
N PHE A 4 45.10 -68.59 -30.61
CA PHE A 4 44.74 -69.94 -30.14
C PHE A 4 43.77 -70.04 -28.94
N GLU A 5 42.52 -70.45 -29.22
CA GLU A 5 41.53 -71.07 -28.29
C GLU A 5 41.85 -72.59 -28.07
N PRO A 6 41.26 -73.30 -27.07
CA PRO A 6 39.91 -73.94 -27.15
C PRO A 6 39.18 -74.04 -25.76
N GLY A 7 37.97 -74.53 -25.50
CA GLY A 7 36.88 -75.17 -26.24
C GLY A 7 35.78 -75.73 -25.28
N THR A 8 34.59 -76.01 -25.84
CA THR A 8 33.57 -77.06 -25.54
C THR A 8 32.81 -77.20 -24.19
N ALA A 9 31.50 -76.96 -24.29
CA ALA A 9 30.28 -77.64 -23.77
C ALA A 9 30.27 -78.61 -22.55
N SER A 10 29.26 -78.46 -21.67
CA SER A 10 28.50 -79.58 -21.08
C SER A 10 27.16 -79.15 -20.45
N SER A 11 26.21 -80.08 -20.40
CA SER A 11 24.77 -79.94 -20.14
C SER A 11 24.29 -80.68 -18.88
N GLY A 12 23.42 -80.03 -18.08
CA GLY A 12 22.43 -80.61 -17.12
C GLY A 12 22.95 -81.10 -15.76
N PRO A 13 22.09 -81.39 -14.73
CA PRO A 13 20.63 -81.25 -14.59
C PRO A 13 20.14 -80.48 -13.32
N ALA A 14 18.81 -80.24 -13.20
CA ALA A 14 18.09 -79.80 -11.99
C ALA A 14 18.01 -80.92 -10.91
N PRO A 15 17.67 -80.64 -9.61
CA PRO A 15 16.27 -80.48 -9.14
C PRO A 15 16.11 -79.40 -8.02
N GLY A 16 14.97 -78.71 -7.89
CA GLY A 16 13.80 -79.15 -7.09
C GLY A 16 14.06 -78.95 -5.57
N VAL A 17 13.24 -78.34 -4.73
CA VAL A 17 11.77 -78.37 -4.62
C VAL A 17 11.35 -77.38 -3.50
N ALA A 18 10.16 -76.76 -3.70
CA ALA A 18 9.20 -76.26 -2.71
C ALA A 18 9.45 -74.98 -1.87
N THR A 19 8.77 -73.90 -2.29
CA THR A 19 7.82 -73.11 -1.46
C THR A 19 6.58 -73.99 -1.15
N PRO A 20 5.64 -73.72 -0.20
CA PRO A 20 5.28 -72.48 0.53
C PRO A 20 4.93 -72.79 2.03
N PRO A 21 4.08 -72.08 2.83
CA PRO A 21 3.30 -70.82 2.71
C PRO A 21 3.66 -69.78 3.81
N GLY A 22 3.36 -68.48 3.74
CA GLY A 22 2.11 -67.80 3.44
C GLY A 22 1.37 -67.48 4.76
N ILE A 23 0.97 -66.19 4.94
CA ILE A 23 0.04 -65.62 5.95
C ILE A 23 0.77 -65.20 7.26
N ASN A 24 0.85 -63.94 7.74
CA ASN A 24 0.02 -62.73 7.59
C ASN A 24 0.76 -61.44 8.06
N SER A 25 0.38 -60.29 7.49
CA SER A 25 0.51 -58.95 8.08
C SER A 25 -0.18 -58.89 9.46
N VAL A 26 0.17 -58.08 10.46
CA VAL A 26 0.40 -56.63 10.54
C VAL A 26 1.06 -56.41 11.91
N GLU A 27 2.09 -55.57 12.03
CA GLU A 27 2.25 -54.80 13.26
C GLU A 27 2.73 -53.38 12.96
N SER A 28 1.82 -52.46 13.24
CA SER A 28 1.99 -51.03 13.21
C SER A 28 2.98 -50.64 14.31
N SER A 29 4.07 -49.96 13.95
CA SER A 29 4.86 -49.20 14.92
C SER A 29 5.01 -47.75 14.42
N VAL A 30 4.22 -46.90 15.06
CA VAL A 30 4.30 -45.44 15.02
C VAL A 30 5.71 -45.03 15.52
N PRO A 31 6.49 -44.19 14.82
CA PRO A 31 7.67 -43.59 15.41
C PRO A 31 7.23 -42.47 16.33
N ASP A 32 7.45 -42.68 17.62
CA ASP A 32 7.18 -41.74 18.70
C ASP A 32 7.95 -40.43 18.48
N GLY A 33 7.26 -39.31 18.65
CA GLY A 33 7.72 -37.97 18.33
C GLY A 33 8.66 -37.39 19.38
N GLN A 34 9.89 -37.90 19.47
CA GLN A 34 10.96 -37.27 20.25
C GLN A 34 12.01 -36.66 19.33
N LEU A 35 11.96 -35.33 19.19
CA LEU A 35 13.06 -34.55 18.63
C LEU A 35 14.33 -34.85 19.42
N LYS A 36 15.44 -35.13 18.70
CA LYS A 36 16.74 -35.39 19.31
C LYS A 36 17.07 -34.28 20.33
N PRO A 37 17.66 -34.59 21.50
CA PRO A 37 17.94 -33.62 22.57
C PRO A 37 18.67 -32.36 22.08
N ASP A 38 19.55 -32.54 21.10
CA ASP A 38 20.35 -31.52 20.45
C ASP A 38 19.51 -30.49 19.67
N VAL A 39 18.46 -30.95 18.98
CA VAL A 39 17.50 -30.10 18.25
C VAL A 39 16.59 -29.34 19.20
N LEU A 40 16.26 -29.93 20.36
CA LEU A 40 15.50 -29.26 21.41
C LEU A 40 16.31 -28.17 22.12
N SER A 41 17.62 -28.36 22.28
CA SER A 41 18.50 -27.29 22.78
C SER A 41 18.63 -26.16 21.77
N GLU A 42 18.82 -26.45 20.48
CA GLU A 42 18.87 -25.43 19.43
C GLU A 42 17.55 -24.66 19.33
N LEU A 43 16.40 -25.34 19.41
CA LEU A 43 15.09 -24.69 19.41
C LEU A 43 14.88 -23.79 20.64
N ARG A 44 15.42 -24.15 21.80
CA ARG A 44 15.37 -23.31 23.00
C ARG A 44 16.22 -22.05 22.82
N LEU A 45 17.46 -22.20 22.34
CA LEU A 45 18.34 -21.07 22.05
C LEU A 45 17.74 -20.14 21.01
N LEU A 46 17.14 -20.69 19.95
CA LEU A 46 16.49 -19.90 18.91
C LEU A 46 15.24 -19.18 19.43
N LYS A 47 14.46 -19.81 20.32
CA LYS A 47 13.29 -19.20 20.94
C LYS A 47 13.67 -18.07 21.90
N GLU A 48 14.74 -18.25 22.67
CA GLU A 48 15.32 -17.20 23.53
C GLU A 48 15.85 -16.03 22.70
N GLU A 49 16.53 -16.30 21.59
CA GLU A 49 17.02 -15.28 20.68
C GLU A 49 15.87 -14.52 19.98
N VAL A 50 14.80 -15.21 19.57
CA VAL A 50 13.59 -14.57 19.03
C VAL A 50 12.90 -13.70 20.08
N LEU A 51 12.86 -14.13 21.34
CA LEU A 51 12.32 -13.32 22.45
C LEU A 51 13.19 -12.09 22.71
N ARG A 52 14.51 -12.24 22.68
CA ARG A 52 15.49 -11.14 22.80
C ARG A 52 15.32 -10.11 21.67
N LEU A 53 15.26 -10.59 20.43
CA LEU A 53 15.05 -9.76 19.24
C LEU A 53 13.67 -9.08 19.24
N ARG A 54 12.63 -9.78 19.70
CA ARG A 54 11.28 -9.19 19.86
C ARG A 54 11.26 -8.10 20.95
N GLY A 55 12.03 -8.27 22.02
CA GLY A 55 12.26 -7.23 23.03
C GLY A 55 13.04 -6.01 22.51
N MET A 56 13.91 -6.20 21.51
CA MET A 56 14.60 -5.10 20.82
C MET A 56 13.72 -4.38 19.80
N VAL A 57 12.82 -5.09 19.12
CA VAL A 57 11.87 -4.53 18.14
C VAL A 57 10.69 -3.83 18.81
N GLY A 58 10.36 -4.19 20.05
CA GLY A 58 9.32 -3.53 20.86
C GLY A 58 9.76 -2.28 21.62
N ARG A 59 11.06 -1.93 21.60
CA ARG A 59 11.52 -0.65 22.13
C ARG A 59 11.14 0.46 21.15
N PRO A 60 10.51 1.56 21.62
CA PRO A 60 10.54 2.80 20.85
C PRO A 60 12.00 3.08 20.51
N SER A 61 12.29 3.42 19.26
CA SER A 61 13.60 3.95 18.88
C SER A 61 13.99 4.98 19.94
N PRO A 62 15.23 4.96 20.49
CA PRO A 62 15.63 5.98 21.44
C PRO A 62 15.31 7.31 20.78
N ARG A 63 14.47 8.13 21.43
CA ARG A 63 14.32 9.53 21.07
C ARG A 63 15.73 10.08 21.15
N VAL A 64 16.40 10.18 20.01
CA VAL A 64 17.57 11.01 19.90
C VAL A 64 17.00 12.41 20.09
N GLU A 65 17.18 12.94 21.30
CA GLU A 65 16.99 14.36 21.56
C GLU A 65 18.04 15.08 20.71
N TYR A 66 17.68 15.39 19.48
CA TYR A 66 18.43 16.31 18.65
C TYR A 66 18.29 17.66 19.31
N ALA A 67 19.42 18.22 19.75
CA ALA A 67 19.52 19.60 20.19
C ALA A 67 18.75 20.47 19.19
N ALA A 68 17.77 21.23 19.70
CA ALA A 68 16.98 22.13 18.89
C ALA A 68 17.93 23.02 18.08
N THR A 69 17.92 22.89 16.75
CA THR A 69 18.64 23.82 15.89
C THR A 69 18.04 25.21 16.13
N PRO A 70 18.82 26.17 16.63
CA PRO A 70 18.31 27.52 16.80
C PRO A 70 17.98 28.09 15.42
N ASN A 71 16.83 28.76 15.28
CA ASN A 71 16.41 29.56 14.12
C ASN A 71 15.77 28.87 12.90
N GLY A 72 14.97 27.82 13.05
CA GLY A 72 14.12 27.35 11.93
C GLY A 72 14.90 26.91 10.68
N LEU A 73 16.20 26.67 10.84
CA LEU A 73 17.09 26.19 9.79
C LEU A 73 16.81 24.72 9.53
N ILE A 74 16.71 24.35 8.24
CA ILE A 74 16.55 22.95 7.83
C ILE A 74 17.70 22.12 8.42
N ALA A 75 17.34 21.00 9.05
CA ALA A 75 18.31 20.06 9.56
C ALA A 75 19.01 19.32 8.41
N PRO A 76 20.35 19.17 8.46
CA PRO A 76 21.06 18.38 7.48
C PRO A 76 20.66 16.90 7.59
N ASN A 77 20.90 16.14 6.52
CA ASN A 77 20.73 14.69 6.59
C ASN A 77 21.84 14.04 7.43
N ALA A 78 21.76 12.73 7.67
CA ALA A 78 22.78 11.98 8.42
C ALA A 78 24.23 12.08 7.89
N LYS A 79 24.44 12.61 6.68
CA LYS A 79 25.76 12.87 6.08
C LYS A 79 26.20 14.34 6.19
N GLY A 80 25.43 15.19 6.84
CA GLY A 80 25.68 16.64 6.89
C GLY A 80 25.22 17.40 5.64
N GLU A 81 24.57 16.75 4.67
CA GLU A 81 24.16 17.40 3.41
C GLU A 81 22.84 18.17 3.60
N LEU A 82 22.76 19.37 3.01
CA LEU A 82 21.57 20.22 2.98
C LEU A 82 20.83 20.12 1.64
N PRO A 83 19.53 20.47 1.57
CA PRO A 83 18.84 20.59 0.27
C PRO A 83 19.42 21.74 -0.56
N PRO A 84 19.06 21.83 -1.86
CA PRO A 84 19.33 22.99 -2.70
C PRO A 84 19.01 24.31 -1.97
N SER A 85 19.83 25.33 -2.18
CA SER A 85 19.81 26.61 -1.45
C SER A 85 18.43 27.28 -1.45
N GLU A 86 17.79 27.29 -2.62
CA GLU A 86 16.48 27.87 -2.87
C GLU A 86 15.35 27.15 -2.12
N LEU A 87 15.55 25.91 -1.68
CA LEU A 87 14.58 25.15 -0.89
C LEU A 87 14.76 25.35 0.62
N ARG A 88 15.85 26.01 1.06
CA ARG A 88 16.24 26.05 2.47
C ARG A 88 15.33 26.87 3.38
N TYR A 89 14.60 27.80 2.78
CA TYR A 89 13.73 28.73 3.48
C TYR A 89 12.26 28.55 3.09
N LEU A 90 11.94 27.51 2.30
CA LEU A 90 10.58 27.25 1.86
C LEU A 90 9.74 26.62 2.97
N THR A 91 8.67 27.32 3.33
CA THR A 91 7.64 26.92 4.29
C THR A 91 6.25 27.13 3.68
N SER A 92 5.19 26.69 4.35
CA SER A 92 3.82 26.92 3.88
C SER A 92 3.49 28.40 3.80
N SER A 93 4.10 29.22 4.66
CA SER A 93 3.93 30.69 4.69
C SER A 93 4.54 31.40 3.49
N THR A 94 5.40 30.75 2.71
CA THR A 94 5.89 31.30 1.43
C THR A 94 4.77 31.48 0.40
N PHE A 95 3.66 30.76 0.57
CA PHE A 95 2.54 30.76 -0.36
C PHE A 95 1.35 31.50 0.27
N PRO A 96 1.09 32.77 -0.07
CA PRO A 96 -0.05 33.50 0.50
C PRO A 96 -1.37 32.80 0.11
N GLU A 97 -2.34 32.78 1.03
CA GLU A 97 -3.68 32.30 0.69
C GLU A 97 -4.29 33.21 -0.39
N GLY A 98 -4.53 32.64 -1.58
CA GLY A 98 -5.08 33.40 -2.71
C GLY A 98 -6.48 33.96 -2.40
N SER A 99 -6.69 35.23 -2.74
CA SER A 99 -8.00 35.87 -2.66
C SER A 99 -8.85 35.56 -3.91
N LYS A 100 -10.16 35.31 -3.67
CA LYS A 100 -11.26 35.00 -4.62
C LYS A 100 -10.97 33.96 -5.71
N LYS A 101 -11.59 32.79 -5.53
CA LYS A 101 -11.64 31.66 -6.48
C LYS A 101 -12.30 32.07 -7.80
N GLY A 102 -11.53 32.12 -8.89
CA GLY A 102 -12.08 32.03 -10.24
C GLY A 102 -12.76 30.66 -10.43
N LYS A 103 -13.94 30.63 -11.06
CA LYS A 103 -14.63 29.37 -11.34
C LYS A 103 -13.82 28.59 -12.39
N GLY A 104 -13.25 27.45 -11.99
CA GLY A 104 -12.45 26.59 -12.88
C GLY A 104 -10.94 26.63 -12.62
N ASP A 105 -10.44 27.56 -11.80
CA ASP A 105 -9.01 27.66 -11.50
C ASP A 105 -8.55 26.60 -10.51
N TYR A 106 -7.47 25.89 -10.85
CA TYR A 106 -6.78 25.00 -9.93
C TYR A 106 -6.00 25.80 -8.87
N ASN A 107 -6.55 25.83 -7.66
CA ASN A 107 -5.97 26.50 -6.49
C ASN A 107 -5.64 25.47 -5.39
N PRO A 108 -4.44 24.86 -5.43
CA PRO A 108 -4.06 23.85 -4.46
C PRO A 108 -3.82 24.43 -3.05
N PRO A 109 -4.04 23.63 -1.98
CA PRO A 109 -3.61 23.99 -0.62
C PRO A 109 -2.12 24.32 -0.53
N GLN A 110 -1.72 25.13 0.46
CA GLN A 110 -0.32 25.52 0.68
C GLN A 110 0.63 24.31 0.78
N ALA A 111 0.21 23.23 1.46
CA ALA A 111 1.02 22.01 1.57
C ALA A 111 1.34 21.37 0.20
N HIS A 112 0.44 21.49 -0.78
CA HIS A 112 0.69 20.99 -2.14
C HIS A 112 1.58 21.94 -2.93
N LEU A 113 1.46 23.26 -2.74
CA LEU A 113 2.38 24.24 -3.33
C LEU A 113 3.80 24.05 -2.79
N LEU A 114 3.93 23.86 -1.47
CA LEU A 114 5.20 23.54 -0.82
C LEU A 114 5.82 22.26 -1.39
N ALA A 115 5.02 21.21 -1.56
CA ALA A 115 5.50 19.98 -2.17
C ALA A 115 5.95 20.19 -3.62
N ALA A 116 5.16 20.91 -4.43
CA ALA A 116 5.52 21.22 -5.80
C ALA A 116 6.85 21.98 -5.87
N SER A 117 7.03 23.03 -5.07
CA SER A 117 8.28 23.80 -5.05
C SER A 117 9.49 22.97 -4.59
N ARG A 118 9.30 21.98 -3.72
CA ARG A 118 10.38 21.06 -3.30
C ARG A 118 10.68 19.95 -4.31
N MET A 119 9.76 19.68 -5.23
CA MET A 119 9.86 18.61 -6.23
C MET A 119 10.34 19.12 -7.59
N PHE A 120 9.77 20.23 -8.07
CA PHE A 120 9.93 20.73 -9.43
C PHE A 120 10.90 21.90 -9.50
N ARG A 121 11.95 21.78 -10.31
CA ARG A 121 12.95 22.83 -10.52
C ARG A 121 12.45 23.97 -11.43
N THR A 122 11.43 23.68 -12.24
CA THR A 122 10.82 24.60 -13.20
C THR A 122 9.59 25.31 -12.67
N PHE A 123 9.11 24.95 -11.46
CA PHE A 123 7.94 25.57 -10.88
C PHE A 123 8.31 26.93 -10.27
N GLY A 124 7.76 28.01 -10.84
CA GLY A 124 7.99 29.40 -10.40
C GLY A 124 9.14 30.14 -11.10
N THR A 125 9.79 29.55 -12.11
CA THR A 125 11.03 30.09 -12.71
C THR A 125 10.92 30.59 -14.15
N ASP A 126 9.72 30.76 -14.72
CA ASP A 126 9.59 31.28 -16.10
C ASP A 126 9.53 32.81 -16.16
N ALA A 127 10.55 33.41 -16.80
CA ALA A 127 10.60 34.81 -17.24
C ALA A 127 10.22 35.90 -16.19
N GLY A 128 10.47 35.65 -14.90
CA GLY A 128 10.17 36.60 -13.83
C GLY A 128 8.68 36.76 -13.50
N LYS A 129 7.80 35.93 -14.07
CA LYS A 129 6.39 35.87 -13.69
C LYS A 129 6.11 34.58 -12.92
N PRO A 130 5.44 34.64 -11.75
CA PRO A 130 5.05 33.43 -11.05
C PRO A 130 4.07 32.63 -11.91
N LEU A 131 4.49 31.43 -12.33
CA LEU A 131 3.59 30.46 -12.97
C LEU A 131 2.48 30.08 -11.99
N SER A 132 1.23 30.18 -12.41
CA SER A 132 0.12 29.64 -11.62
C SER A 132 0.21 28.11 -11.55
N ALA A 133 -0.31 27.52 -10.47
CA ALA A 133 -0.36 26.06 -10.33
C ALA A 133 -1.09 25.40 -11.50
N MET A 134 -2.16 26.03 -12.00
CA MET A 134 -2.90 25.57 -13.18
C MET A 134 -2.03 25.58 -14.44
N SER A 135 -1.35 26.70 -14.72
CA SER A 135 -0.48 26.83 -15.90
C SER A 135 0.62 25.78 -15.89
N PHE A 136 1.25 25.55 -14.73
CA PHE A 136 2.28 24.55 -14.58
C PHE A 136 1.75 23.12 -14.76
N VAL A 137 0.60 22.82 -14.15
CA VAL A 137 -0.05 21.50 -14.31
C VAL A 137 -0.40 21.22 -15.77
N LEU A 138 -0.90 22.21 -16.49
CA LEU A 138 -1.17 22.10 -17.93
C LEU A 138 0.13 21.93 -18.73
N SER A 139 1.19 22.66 -18.42
CA SER A 139 2.47 22.51 -19.13
C SER A 139 3.09 21.12 -18.94
N LEU A 140 2.87 20.46 -17.79
CA LEU A 140 3.31 19.07 -17.60
C LEU A 140 2.66 18.11 -18.60
N ARG A 141 1.42 18.36 -19.02
CA ARG A 141 0.70 17.52 -19.99
C ARG A 141 1.34 17.56 -21.38
N GLU A 142 1.90 18.71 -21.75
CA GLU A 142 2.44 18.98 -23.08
C GLU A 142 3.92 18.54 -23.22
N LEU A 143 4.51 17.94 -22.19
CA LEU A 143 5.88 17.44 -22.26
C LEU A 143 5.96 16.18 -23.13
N ASP A 144 6.88 16.17 -24.09
CA ASP A 144 7.08 15.03 -25.00
C ASP A 144 7.37 13.71 -24.27
N CYS A 145 7.98 13.78 -23.08
CA CYS A 145 8.30 12.63 -22.24
C CYS A 145 7.08 12.01 -21.53
N VAL A 146 5.92 12.69 -21.52
CA VAL A 146 4.69 12.20 -20.90
C VAL A 146 3.95 11.31 -21.90
N LYS A 147 4.18 10.00 -21.77
CA LYS A 147 3.53 8.97 -22.60
C LYS A 147 2.45 8.16 -21.86
N PHE A 148 2.17 8.53 -20.60
CA PHE A 148 1.11 7.92 -19.80
C PHE A 148 -0.17 8.77 -19.82
N ARG A 149 -1.29 8.20 -19.35
CA ARG A 149 -2.59 8.89 -19.34
C ARG A 149 -2.62 10.07 -18.35
N ALA A 150 -2.31 11.26 -18.85
CA ALA A 150 -2.17 12.50 -18.07
C ALA A 150 -3.49 13.27 -17.91
N THR A 151 -4.49 12.66 -17.24
CA THR A 151 -5.74 13.37 -16.88
C THR A 151 -5.48 14.51 -15.88
N PRO A 152 -6.36 15.51 -15.77
CA PRO A 152 -6.23 16.56 -14.74
C PRO A 152 -6.02 16.01 -13.32
N ALA A 153 -6.74 14.95 -12.94
CA ALA A 153 -6.61 14.32 -11.63
C ALA A 153 -5.22 13.71 -11.40
N VAL A 154 -4.65 13.08 -12.44
CA VAL A 154 -3.29 12.52 -12.43
C VAL A 154 -2.26 13.64 -12.26
N LEU A 155 -2.38 14.71 -13.05
CA LEU A 155 -1.45 15.83 -12.99
C LEU A 155 -1.54 16.61 -11.67
N MET A 156 -2.74 16.80 -11.12
CA MET A 156 -2.93 17.37 -9.77
C MET A 156 -2.27 16.50 -8.69
N ALA A 157 -2.34 15.17 -8.81
CA ALA A 157 -1.69 14.27 -7.86
C ALA A 157 -0.15 14.32 -7.98
N ILE A 158 0.39 14.39 -9.20
CA ILE A 158 1.81 14.60 -9.50
C ILE A 158 2.29 15.92 -8.89
N PHE A 159 1.60 17.02 -9.18
CA PHE A 159 1.90 18.34 -8.65
C PHE A 159 1.96 18.36 -7.12
N SER A 160 0.98 17.71 -6.49
CA SER A 160 0.82 17.71 -5.03
C SER A 160 1.72 16.70 -4.31
N GLY A 161 2.58 15.96 -5.01
CA GLY A 161 3.39 14.88 -4.43
C GLY A 161 2.54 13.74 -3.84
N ARG A 162 1.32 13.51 -4.36
CA ARG A 162 0.40 12.47 -3.89
C ARG A 162 0.56 11.17 -4.69
N LEU A 163 1.79 10.66 -4.72
CA LEU A 163 2.12 9.42 -5.42
C LEU A 163 2.22 8.24 -4.44
N GLY A 164 2.14 7.02 -4.98
CA GLY A 164 2.23 5.78 -4.23
C GLY A 164 1.06 5.61 -3.27
N SER A 165 1.35 5.28 -2.00
CA SER A 165 0.36 5.10 -0.94
C SER A 165 -0.41 6.38 -0.55
N ARG A 166 -0.08 7.54 -1.13
CA ARG A 166 -0.76 8.82 -0.93
C ARG A 166 -1.85 9.12 -1.98
N GLY A 167 -2.04 8.26 -2.98
CA GLY A 167 -3.11 8.41 -3.96
C GLY A 167 -2.80 7.75 -5.30
N LEU A 168 -1.88 8.32 -6.06
CA LEU A 168 -1.57 7.88 -7.43
C LEU A 168 -0.57 6.71 -7.42
N THR A 169 -1.04 5.48 -7.59
CA THR A 169 -0.14 4.31 -7.73
C THR A 169 0.83 4.48 -8.88
N ILE A 170 2.03 3.89 -8.77
CA ILE A 170 3.07 3.94 -9.80
C ILE A 170 2.56 3.46 -11.17
N MET A 171 1.59 2.55 -11.20
CA MET A 171 1.03 2.02 -12.45
C MET A 171 0.35 3.06 -13.34
N HIS A 172 0.01 4.24 -12.82
CA HIS A 172 -0.49 5.35 -13.64
C HIS A 172 0.57 5.93 -14.58
N PHE A 173 1.85 5.65 -14.33
CA PHE A 173 2.95 6.10 -15.15
C PHE A 173 3.38 5.08 -16.21
N LYS A 174 2.67 3.95 -16.33
CA LYS A 174 2.88 3.01 -17.43
C LYS A 174 2.51 3.71 -18.73
N GLU A 175 3.39 3.60 -19.71
CA GLU A 175 3.18 4.16 -21.04
C GLU A 175 1.87 3.62 -21.65
N SER A 176 1.09 4.52 -22.21
CA SER A 176 -0.14 4.20 -22.91
C SER A 176 0.22 3.73 -24.32
N SER A 177 -0.38 2.63 -24.77
CA SER A 177 -0.22 2.20 -26.14
C SER A 177 -0.68 3.30 -27.10
N GLU A 178 -0.05 3.41 -28.26
CA GLU A 178 -0.44 4.37 -29.30
C GLU A 178 -1.94 4.32 -29.60
N MET A 179 -2.52 3.12 -29.75
CA MET A 179 -3.96 2.95 -29.99
C MET A 179 -4.81 3.56 -28.87
N ALA A 180 -4.52 3.26 -27.60
CA ALA A 180 -5.23 3.85 -26.47
C ALA A 180 -5.10 5.38 -26.41
N SER A 181 -3.93 5.92 -26.77
CA SER A 181 -3.72 7.38 -26.86
C SER A 181 -4.55 8.01 -27.97
N LEU A 182 -4.65 7.35 -29.14
CA LEU A 182 -5.49 7.78 -30.25
C LEU A 182 -6.99 7.69 -29.90
N GLU A 183 -7.42 6.64 -29.21
CA GLU A 183 -8.80 6.47 -28.74
C GLU A 183 -9.18 7.54 -27.72
N ASP A 184 -8.33 7.77 -26.71
CA ASP A 184 -8.54 8.84 -25.73
C ASP A 184 -8.56 10.23 -26.41
N GLY A 185 -7.66 10.46 -27.38
CA GLY A 185 -7.59 11.69 -28.17
C GLY A 185 -8.80 11.93 -29.09
N SER A 186 -9.44 10.85 -29.56
CA SER A 186 -10.60 10.88 -30.47
C SER A 186 -11.95 10.90 -29.74
N SER A 187 -11.93 10.95 -28.41
CA SER A 187 -13.13 10.99 -27.57
C SER A 187 -13.19 12.25 -26.71
N ASN A 188 -14.35 12.50 -26.09
CA ASN A 188 -14.49 13.58 -25.12
C ASN A 188 -13.80 13.29 -23.77
N ALA A 189 -13.07 12.16 -23.63
CA ALA A 189 -12.36 11.81 -22.40
C ALA A 189 -11.34 12.89 -21.99
N ASN A 190 -10.76 13.59 -22.98
CA ASN A 190 -9.82 14.67 -22.79
C ASN A 190 -10.45 16.07 -22.69
N PHE A 191 -11.77 16.19 -22.93
CA PHE A 191 -12.49 17.47 -22.89
C PHE A 191 -12.68 18.00 -21.46
N ALA A 192 -12.77 17.10 -20.48
CA ALA A 192 -12.96 17.49 -19.09
C ALA A 192 -11.68 18.13 -18.52
N SER A 193 -11.69 19.45 -18.37
CA SER A 193 -10.72 20.22 -17.56
C SER A 193 -11.18 20.33 -16.10
N ASP A 194 -11.62 19.21 -15.52
CA ASP A 194 -12.08 19.20 -14.14
C ASP A 194 -10.88 19.15 -13.17
N PHE A 195 -10.50 20.31 -12.67
CA PHE A 195 -9.51 20.48 -11.59
C PHE A 195 -10.15 20.56 -10.19
N SER A 196 -11.41 20.13 -10.05
CA SER A 196 -12.06 20.08 -8.75
C SER A 196 -11.44 19.02 -7.84
N ALA A 197 -11.58 19.20 -6.53
CA ALA A 197 -11.20 18.18 -5.56
C ALA A 197 -12.00 16.87 -5.71
N SER A 198 -13.12 16.88 -6.44
CA SER A 198 -13.96 15.72 -6.75
C SER A 198 -13.55 14.96 -8.02
N ALA A 199 -12.55 15.44 -8.76
CA ALA A 199 -12.09 14.77 -9.97
C ALA A 199 -11.64 13.33 -9.66
N GLN A 200 -12.21 12.36 -10.38
CA GLN A 200 -11.93 10.95 -10.14
C GLN A 200 -10.59 10.57 -10.78
N LEU A 201 -9.77 9.84 -10.03
CA LEU A 201 -8.58 9.21 -10.59
C LEU A 201 -9.00 8.06 -11.53
N PRO A 202 -8.36 7.93 -12.69
CA PRO A 202 -8.51 6.74 -13.52
C PRO A 202 -8.22 5.48 -12.70
N PRO A 203 -8.98 4.40 -12.88
CA PRO A 203 -8.67 3.15 -12.21
C PRO A 203 -7.32 2.65 -12.70
N ALA A 204 -6.39 2.43 -11.79
CA ALA A 204 -5.13 1.74 -12.08
C ALA A 204 -5.16 0.33 -11.53
N SER A 205 -4.71 -0.62 -12.35
CA SER A 205 -4.51 -1.99 -11.92
C SER A 205 -3.44 -2.04 -10.82
N ILE A 206 -3.80 -2.60 -9.66
CA ILE A 206 -2.84 -3.02 -8.63
C ILE A 206 -2.38 -4.48 -8.83
N SER A 207 -2.86 -5.12 -9.89
CA SER A 207 -2.39 -6.43 -10.35
C SER A 207 -1.37 -6.23 -11.46
N CYS A 208 -0.11 -6.53 -11.17
CA CYS A 208 0.95 -6.68 -12.17
C CYS A 208 1.23 -8.16 -12.35
N ARG A 209 1.45 -8.60 -13.59
CA ARG A 209 1.80 -9.99 -13.88
C ARG A 209 3.30 -10.24 -13.82
N SER A 210 4.11 -9.19 -13.94
CA SER A 210 5.57 -9.29 -13.92
C SER A 210 6.22 -8.06 -13.29
N TYR A 211 7.51 -8.21 -12.94
CA TYR A 211 8.34 -7.08 -12.54
C TYR A 211 8.59 -6.07 -13.67
N GLU A 212 8.53 -6.51 -14.93
CA GLU A 212 8.70 -5.64 -16.09
C GLU A 212 7.63 -4.55 -16.13
N GLU A 213 6.36 -4.90 -15.86
CA GLU A 213 5.30 -3.91 -15.84
C GLU A 213 5.52 -2.82 -14.77
N ILE A 214 6.14 -3.19 -13.64
CA ILE A 214 6.50 -2.24 -12.58
C ILE A 214 7.68 -1.37 -13.03
N LEU A 215 8.67 -1.96 -13.72
CA LEU A 215 9.82 -1.24 -14.27
C LEU A 215 9.43 -0.27 -15.38
N ASP A 216 8.49 -0.65 -16.26
CA ASP A 216 7.93 0.20 -17.31
C ASP A 216 7.20 1.40 -16.70
N ALA A 217 6.40 1.18 -15.65
CA ALA A 217 5.74 2.25 -14.92
C ALA A 217 6.75 3.18 -14.23
N LEU A 218 7.81 2.64 -13.62
CA LEU A 218 8.91 3.43 -13.06
C LEU A 218 9.71 4.17 -14.14
N HIS A 219 9.79 3.63 -15.35
CA HIS A 219 10.42 4.28 -16.49
C HIS A 219 9.64 5.54 -16.88
N GLY A 220 8.31 5.46 -17.05
CA GLY A 220 7.49 6.63 -17.36
C GLY A 220 7.56 7.71 -16.27
N LEU A 221 7.57 7.33 -14.99
CA LEU A 221 7.78 8.29 -13.89
C LEU A 221 9.16 8.94 -13.97
N ASN A 222 10.20 8.14 -14.25
CA ASN A 222 11.54 8.67 -14.40
C ASN A 222 11.64 9.64 -15.57
N SER A 223 11.07 9.33 -16.74
CA SER A 223 11.12 10.18 -17.92
C SER A 223 10.54 11.57 -17.64
N LEU A 224 9.40 11.65 -16.94
CA LEU A 224 8.88 12.92 -16.42
C LEU A 224 9.88 13.59 -15.46
N GLY A 225 10.39 12.84 -14.47
CA GLY A 225 11.31 13.37 -13.47
C GLY A 225 12.63 13.90 -14.03
N GLN A 226 13.13 13.36 -15.13
CA GLN A 226 14.33 13.87 -15.81
C GLN A 226 14.14 15.31 -16.29
N GLU A 227 12.96 15.62 -16.81
CA GLU A 227 12.66 16.94 -17.35
C GLU A 227 12.44 17.99 -16.27
N VAL A 228 11.67 17.65 -15.22
CA VAL A 228 11.12 18.68 -14.32
C VAL A 228 11.55 18.57 -12.86
N TRP A 229 12.09 17.44 -12.40
CA TRP A 229 12.43 17.28 -10.98
C TRP A 229 13.84 17.71 -10.62
N TYR A 230 14.00 18.08 -9.35
CA TYR A 230 15.31 18.16 -8.72
C TYR A 230 15.98 16.79 -8.58
N ASP A 231 17.32 16.79 -8.49
CA ASP A 231 18.12 15.57 -8.41
C ASP A 231 17.79 14.67 -7.22
N HIS A 232 17.37 15.23 -6.09
CA HIS A 232 16.99 14.43 -4.93
C HIS A 232 15.73 13.58 -5.18
N LEU A 233 14.79 14.05 -6.00
CA LEU A 233 13.65 13.26 -6.48
C LEU A 233 14.07 12.25 -7.55
N ARG A 234 15.03 12.57 -8.42
CA ARG A 234 15.57 11.60 -9.39
C ARG A 234 16.20 10.40 -8.68
N LYS A 235 16.87 10.61 -7.53
CA LYS A 235 17.40 9.54 -6.66
C LYS A 235 16.31 8.59 -6.14
N LEU A 236 15.09 9.07 -5.88
CA LEU A 236 13.95 8.22 -5.50
C LEU A 236 13.67 7.17 -6.58
N THR A 237 13.50 7.60 -7.83
CA THR A 237 13.18 6.68 -8.94
C THR A 237 14.32 5.70 -9.23
N SER A 238 15.57 6.13 -9.05
CA SER A 238 16.75 5.28 -9.19
C SER A 238 16.74 4.16 -8.15
N ARG A 239 16.56 4.48 -6.87
CA ARG A 239 16.48 3.49 -5.79
C ARG A 239 15.32 2.51 -5.97
N LEU A 240 14.16 2.99 -6.39
CA LEU A 240 13.00 2.13 -6.68
C LEU A 240 13.28 1.16 -7.83
N ARG A 241 13.90 1.63 -8.92
CA ARG A 241 14.30 0.74 -10.02
C ARG A 241 15.27 -0.32 -9.53
N THR A 242 16.30 0.03 -8.78
CA THR A 242 17.22 -0.96 -8.19
C THR A 242 16.48 -1.97 -7.31
N PHE A 243 15.57 -1.52 -6.45
CA PHE A 243 14.77 -2.40 -5.59
C PHE A 243 13.93 -3.41 -6.40
N VAL A 244 13.26 -2.96 -7.47
CA VAL A 244 12.45 -3.84 -8.34
C VAL A 244 13.34 -4.77 -9.15
N SER A 245 14.44 -4.28 -9.73
CA SER A 245 15.39 -5.11 -10.48
C SER A 245 16.01 -6.21 -9.63
N ARG A 246 16.36 -5.93 -8.36
CA ARG A 246 16.86 -6.94 -7.42
C ARG A 246 15.81 -8.02 -7.12
N ASN A 247 14.54 -7.63 -7.00
CA ASN A 247 13.44 -8.57 -6.86
C ASN A 247 13.25 -9.44 -8.10
N LYS A 248 13.27 -8.84 -9.29
CA LYS A 248 13.23 -9.55 -10.57
C LYS A 248 14.34 -10.60 -10.69
N SER A 249 15.58 -10.22 -10.36
CA SER A 249 16.72 -11.15 -10.39
C SER A 249 16.57 -12.32 -9.40
N ALA A 250 15.93 -12.09 -8.25
CA ALA A 250 15.74 -13.09 -7.20
C ALA A 250 14.44 -13.90 -7.34
N ASP A 251 13.61 -13.60 -8.35
CA ASP A 251 12.34 -14.28 -8.65
C ASP A 251 12.11 -14.28 -10.18
N PRO A 252 12.91 -15.07 -10.94
CA PRO A 252 12.81 -15.10 -12.39
C PRO A 252 11.46 -15.63 -12.90
N LEU A 253 10.73 -16.38 -12.05
CA LEU A 253 9.43 -16.95 -12.37
C LEU A 253 8.27 -15.96 -12.22
N ASN A 254 8.52 -14.73 -11.76
CA ASN A 254 7.48 -13.73 -11.48
C ASN A 254 6.37 -14.28 -10.57
N THR A 255 6.74 -14.82 -9.41
CA THR A 255 5.80 -15.33 -8.42
C THR A 255 4.73 -14.26 -8.12
N PRO A 256 3.43 -14.50 -8.44
CA PRO A 256 2.42 -13.44 -8.42
C PRO A 256 2.30 -12.71 -7.08
N ALA A 257 2.41 -13.47 -5.98
CA ALA A 257 2.34 -12.92 -4.63
C ALA A 257 3.51 -11.98 -4.33
N ARG A 258 4.72 -12.32 -4.78
CA ARG A 258 5.92 -11.50 -4.64
C ARG A 258 5.89 -10.26 -5.53
N VAL A 259 5.50 -10.41 -6.80
CA VAL A 259 5.33 -9.28 -7.74
C VAL A 259 4.33 -8.26 -7.17
N ARG A 260 3.18 -8.73 -6.67
CA ARG A 260 2.19 -7.89 -6.01
C ARG A 260 2.77 -7.20 -4.78
N LEU A 261 3.48 -7.93 -3.92
CA LEU A 261 4.10 -7.35 -2.73
C LEU A 261 5.14 -6.26 -3.09
N THR A 262 5.96 -6.50 -4.12
CA THR A 262 6.93 -5.52 -4.63
C THR A 262 6.25 -4.24 -5.09
N LEU A 263 5.16 -4.33 -5.86
CA LEU A 263 4.37 -3.15 -6.27
C LEU A 263 3.85 -2.36 -5.06
N LEU A 264 3.29 -3.06 -4.07
CA LEU A 264 2.77 -2.43 -2.85
C LEU A 264 3.87 -1.71 -2.07
N TYR A 265 5.07 -2.30 -1.98
CA TYR A 265 6.22 -1.66 -1.34
C TYR A 265 6.76 -0.48 -2.15
N VAL A 266 6.79 -0.56 -3.48
CA VAL A 266 7.13 0.60 -4.33
C VAL A 266 6.19 1.76 -4.04
N ASN A 267 4.88 1.52 -4.01
CA ASN A 267 3.90 2.54 -3.66
C ASN A 267 4.08 3.06 -2.23
N LYS A 268 4.36 2.19 -1.26
CA LYS A 268 4.64 2.58 0.14
C LYS A 268 5.86 3.50 0.23
N PHE A 269 6.95 3.15 -0.44
CA PHE A 269 8.19 3.92 -0.42
C PHE A 269 8.04 5.29 -1.07
N VAL A 270 7.38 5.36 -2.24
CA VAL A 270 7.06 6.62 -2.91
C VAL A 270 6.24 7.51 -1.99
N GLY A 271 5.16 6.99 -1.41
CA GLY A 271 4.29 7.75 -0.52
C GLY A 271 5.00 8.21 0.76
N ALA A 272 5.87 7.37 1.34
CA ALA A 272 6.67 7.74 2.51
C ALA A 272 7.64 8.88 2.21
N ALA A 273 8.39 8.80 1.10
CA ALA A 273 9.33 9.84 0.71
C ALA A 273 8.63 11.16 0.38
N LEU A 274 7.58 11.13 -0.45
CA LEU A 274 6.86 12.34 -0.85
C LEU A 274 6.01 12.95 0.27
N GLY A 275 5.72 12.19 1.32
CA GLY A 275 5.09 12.72 2.53
C GLY A 275 5.85 13.93 3.07
N PHE A 276 7.19 13.86 3.12
CA PHE A 276 8.03 14.95 3.62
C PHE A 276 8.03 16.20 2.74
N MET A 277 7.67 16.09 1.46
CA MET A 277 7.60 17.28 0.60
C MET A 277 6.48 18.23 1.04
N GLN A 278 5.43 17.70 1.67
CA GLN A 278 4.24 18.46 2.08
C GLN A 278 4.34 19.00 3.52
N VAL A 279 5.30 18.53 4.32
CA VAL A 279 5.37 18.85 5.75
C VAL A 279 6.16 20.14 5.96
N ASP A 280 5.59 21.06 6.73
CA ASP A 280 6.26 22.27 7.18
C ASP A 280 7.06 22.00 8.46
N ASP A 281 8.12 21.21 8.33
CA ASP A 281 8.99 20.78 9.42
C ASP A 281 10.45 20.96 9.01
N PRO A 282 11.30 21.64 9.80
CA PRO A 282 12.74 21.73 9.53
C PRO A 282 13.45 20.39 9.29
N GLN A 283 12.87 19.28 9.78
CA GLN A 283 13.38 17.91 9.58
C GLN A 283 12.94 17.27 8.26
N TRP A 284 12.17 17.95 7.40
CA TRP A 284 11.64 17.34 6.17
C TRP A 284 12.74 16.75 5.28
N TRP A 285 13.89 17.42 5.18
CA TRP A 285 15.00 16.97 4.36
C TRP A 285 15.67 15.72 4.92
N HIS A 286 15.93 15.72 6.23
CA HIS A 286 16.45 14.57 6.95
C HIS A 286 15.50 13.37 6.79
N GLY A 287 14.21 13.58 7.05
CA GLY A 287 13.17 12.56 6.92
C GLY A 287 13.02 12.02 5.49
N PHE A 288 13.08 12.88 4.47
CA PHE A 288 13.11 12.47 3.07
C PHE A 288 14.31 11.57 2.78
N CYS A 289 15.50 11.97 3.22
CA CYS A 289 16.73 11.19 3.03
C CYS A 289 16.67 9.83 3.75
N GLU A 290 16.13 9.76 4.96
CA GLU A 290 15.89 8.50 5.68
C GLU A 290 14.87 7.62 4.95
N ALA A 291 13.77 8.21 4.44
CA ALA A 291 12.81 7.49 3.62
C ALA A 291 13.47 6.90 2.36
N LEU A 292 14.35 7.65 1.69
CA LEU A 292 15.14 7.11 0.58
C LEU A 292 16.03 5.96 1.03
N ARG A 293 16.75 6.10 2.15
CA ARG A 293 17.62 5.04 2.70
C ARG A 293 16.87 3.75 2.96
N SER A 294 15.62 3.83 3.41
CA SER A 294 14.75 2.68 3.68
C SER A 294 14.36 1.86 2.45
N ILE A 295 14.53 2.42 1.24
CA ILE A 295 14.33 1.70 -0.03
C ILE A 295 15.52 0.78 -0.25
N ASP A 296 15.42 -0.41 0.34
CA ASP A 296 16.47 -1.41 0.28
C ASP A 296 15.87 -2.82 0.16
N TYR A 297 16.41 -3.59 -0.77
CA TYR A 297 16.09 -5.00 -0.97
C TYR A 297 16.52 -5.86 0.23
N GLN A 298 17.55 -5.45 0.96
CA GLN A 298 18.06 -6.16 2.13
C GLN A 298 17.39 -5.71 3.44
N SER A 299 16.40 -4.80 3.37
CA SER A 299 15.71 -4.31 4.56
C SER A 299 15.02 -5.44 5.32
N PRO A 300 15.19 -5.55 6.67
CA PRO A 300 14.48 -6.53 7.48
C PRO A 300 12.95 -6.44 7.32
N ILE A 301 12.42 -5.23 7.14
CA ILE A 301 10.99 -4.98 6.95
C ILE A 301 10.49 -5.58 5.64
N TRP A 302 11.30 -5.53 4.58
CA TRP A 302 10.98 -6.18 3.31
C TRP A 302 11.07 -7.70 3.44
N THR A 303 12.17 -8.22 3.99
CA THR A 303 12.42 -9.66 4.15
C THR A 303 11.30 -10.33 4.94
N MET A 304 10.88 -9.75 6.06
CA MET A 304 9.81 -10.31 6.89
C MET A 304 8.45 -10.31 6.17
N ALA A 305 8.12 -9.25 5.43
CA ALA A 305 6.90 -9.21 4.64
C ALA A 305 6.92 -10.24 3.50
N LEU A 306 8.08 -10.42 2.87
CA LEU A 306 8.28 -11.41 1.81
C LEU A 306 8.08 -12.84 2.35
N LEU A 307 8.74 -13.18 3.46
CA LEU A 307 8.55 -14.47 4.13
C LEU A 307 7.08 -14.70 4.50
N GLY A 308 6.40 -13.68 5.01
CA GLY A 308 4.98 -13.79 5.37
C GLY A 308 4.07 -14.09 4.17
N VAL A 309 4.38 -13.57 2.98
CA VAL A 309 3.60 -13.83 1.76
C VAL A 309 3.95 -15.19 1.13
N LEU A 310 5.22 -15.59 1.14
CA LEU A 310 5.67 -16.86 0.54
C LEU A 310 5.29 -18.08 1.38
N THR A 311 5.10 -17.92 2.69
CA THR A 311 4.67 -19.01 3.59
C THR A 311 3.15 -19.21 3.63
N GLN A 312 2.38 -18.28 3.06
CA GLN A 312 0.94 -18.45 2.88
C GLN A 312 0.71 -19.30 1.62
N GLY A 313 0.22 -20.53 1.79
CA GLY A 313 -0.06 -21.47 0.69
C GLY A 313 -1.11 -20.94 -0.31
N PRO A 314 -1.18 -21.52 -1.52
CA PRO A 314 -2.08 -21.05 -2.57
C PRO A 314 -3.54 -21.24 -2.13
N THR A 315 -4.27 -20.16 -1.97
CA THR A 315 -5.74 -20.19 -1.84
C THR A 315 -6.34 -20.57 -3.20
N GLU A 316 -7.18 -21.60 -3.23
CA GLU A 316 -7.91 -22.09 -4.40
C GLU A 316 -8.82 -21.01 -5.02
N ASP A 317 -8.32 -20.29 -6.03
CA ASP A 317 -9.14 -19.44 -6.91
C ASP A 317 -9.00 -19.97 -8.35
N GLY A 318 -9.76 -21.04 -8.66
CA GLY A 318 -9.58 -21.82 -9.90
C GLY A 318 -10.86 -22.41 -10.51
N ARG A 319 -12.05 -21.83 -10.28
CA ARG A 319 -13.26 -22.23 -11.02
C ARG A 319 -13.87 -21.05 -11.78
N GLN A 320 -13.62 -21.03 -13.09
CA GLN A 320 -14.45 -20.33 -14.07
C GLN A 320 -15.87 -20.91 -14.06
N PRO A 321 -16.94 -20.08 -14.03
CA PRO A 321 -18.29 -20.54 -14.32
C PRO A 321 -18.55 -20.49 -15.83
N THR A 322 -19.04 -21.61 -16.37
CA THR A 322 -19.57 -21.73 -17.74
C THR A 322 -20.93 -21.03 -17.90
N PRO A 323 -21.31 -20.62 -19.14
CA PRO A 323 -22.48 -19.78 -19.38
C PRO A 323 -23.75 -20.59 -19.66
N ARG A 324 -24.83 -20.32 -18.93
CA ARG A 324 -26.20 -20.72 -19.33
C ARG A 324 -27.25 -19.64 -18.99
N GLY A 325 -27.79 -19.04 -20.06
CA GLY A 325 -29.25 -19.02 -20.32
C GLY A 325 -30.16 -18.04 -19.56
N ARG A 326 -30.12 -16.77 -19.96
CA ARG A 326 -31.19 -15.73 -20.05
C ARG A 326 -32.60 -16.02 -19.48
N ARG A 327 -33.04 -15.17 -18.53
CA ARG A 327 -34.35 -14.47 -18.56
C ARG A 327 -34.27 -13.15 -17.78
N GLU A 328 -34.85 -12.11 -18.36
CA GLU A 328 -34.75 -10.68 -18.03
C GLU A 328 -35.66 -10.28 -16.86
N ASN A 329 -35.16 -9.51 -15.88
CA ASN A 329 -35.60 -8.13 -15.62
C ASN A 329 -34.90 -7.47 -14.42
N GLY A 330 -34.34 -6.27 -14.70
CA GLY A 330 -34.23 -5.07 -13.83
C GLY A 330 -33.82 -5.17 -12.35
N GLY A 331 -32.66 -4.58 -12.02
CA GLY A 331 -32.39 -4.07 -10.67
C GLY A 331 -30.95 -4.26 -10.21
N ARG A 332 -30.24 -3.15 -9.96
CA ARG A 332 -28.87 -3.12 -9.41
C ARG A 332 -28.77 -3.90 -8.09
N GLU A 333 -28.04 -5.00 -8.10
CA GLU A 333 -27.55 -5.66 -6.88
C GLU A 333 -26.04 -5.90 -6.97
N GLN A 334 -25.30 -5.18 -6.13
CA GLN A 334 -23.92 -5.49 -5.76
C GLN A 334 -23.96 -6.56 -4.67
N GLY A 335 -23.62 -7.80 -5.05
CA GLY A 335 -23.12 -8.86 -4.17
C GLY A 335 -21.79 -9.38 -4.75
N GLY A 336 -20.76 -9.73 -4.00
CA GLY A 336 -20.75 -10.12 -2.59
C GLY A 336 -19.38 -10.01 -1.91
N ARG A 337 -19.46 -10.25 -0.60
CA ARG A 337 -18.37 -10.48 0.37
C ARG A 337 -17.67 -11.81 0.02
N ASP A 338 -16.44 -12.08 0.43
CA ASP A 338 -16.18 -12.64 1.77
C ASP A 338 -14.70 -12.50 2.18
N GLN A 339 -14.43 -11.49 2.99
CA GLN A 339 -13.58 -11.72 4.15
C GLN A 339 -14.54 -11.92 5.31
N VAL A 340 -14.36 -12.96 6.12
CA VAL A 340 -14.99 -13.08 7.43
C VAL A 340 -14.41 -11.96 8.31
N ARG A 341 -14.84 -10.73 8.04
CA ARG A 341 -14.74 -9.61 8.97
C ARG A 341 -15.58 -10.04 10.14
N ARG A 342 -14.94 -10.28 11.28
CA ARG A 342 -15.64 -10.25 12.56
C ARG A 342 -16.55 -9.02 12.54
N PRO A 343 -17.87 -9.19 12.70
CA PRO A 343 -18.79 -8.07 12.55
C PRO A 343 -18.38 -6.98 13.54
N ALA A 344 -18.40 -5.72 13.10
CA ALA A 344 -18.00 -4.56 13.92
C ALA A 344 -18.79 -4.45 15.24
N ILE A 345 -19.91 -5.19 15.33
CA ILE A 345 -20.72 -5.43 16.51
C ILE A 345 -20.97 -6.95 16.53
N PRO A 346 -20.63 -7.69 17.61
CA PRO A 346 -20.94 -9.12 17.71
C PRO A 346 -22.44 -9.39 17.48
N ASP A 347 -22.79 -10.51 16.82
CA ASP A 347 -24.18 -10.82 16.46
C ASP A 347 -25.11 -10.89 17.67
N GLU A 348 -24.60 -11.36 18.80
CA GLU A 348 -25.29 -11.36 20.09
C GLU A 348 -25.70 -9.96 20.54
N ILE A 349 -24.84 -8.96 20.32
CA ILE A 349 -25.13 -7.56 20.61
C ILE A 349 -26.02 -6.94 19.53
N ARG A 350 -25.83 -7.31 18.27
CA ARG A 350 -26.65 -6.82 17.14
C ARG A 350 -28.13 -7.14 17.35
N ARG A 351 -28.45 -8.33 17.88
CA ARG A 351 -29.83 -8.76 18.18
C ARG A 351 -30.49 -7.96 19.30
N LEU A 352 -29.70 -7.31 20.14
CA LEU A 352 -30.20 -6.49 21.25
C LEU A 352 -30.49 -5.04 20.84
N ILE A 353 -30.13 -4.63 19.61
CA ILE A 353 -30.36 -3.26 19.13
C ILE A 353 -31.84 -3.10 18.77
N PRO A 354 -32.60 -2.27 19.50
CA PRO A 354 -34.01 -2.06 19.21
C PRO A 354 -34.20 -1.24 17.93
N VAL A 355 -35.32 -1.47 17.24
CA VAL A 355 -35.71 -0.75 16.03
C VAL A 355 -37.04 -0.05 16.28
N ASN A 356 -37.13 1.24 16.00
CA ASN A 356 -38.36 2.00 16.22
C ASN A 356 -39.37 1.75 15.08
N ARG A 357 -40.58 2.29 15.22
CA ARG A 357 -41.65 2.17 14.20
C ARG A 357 -41.29 2.76 12.83
N ARG A 358 -40.24 3.58 12.75
CA ARG A 358 -39.72 4.17 11.50
C ARG A 358 -38.56 3.36 10.91
N GLY A 359 -38.25 2.19 11.45
CA GLY A 359 -37.15 1.35 11.00
C GLY A 359 -35.75 1.89 11.37
N GLN A 360 -35.66 2.78 12.35
CA GLN A 360 -34.38 3.36 12.78
C GLN A 360 -33.83 2.66 14.02
N GLU A 361 -32.50 2.61 14.13
CA GLU A 361 -31.75 2.10 15.29
C GLU A 361 -31.24 3.25 16.17
N PRO A 362 -30.98 3.05 17.47
CA PRO A 362 -30.27 4.02 18.29
C PRO A 362 -28.85 4.24 17.76
N CYS A 363 -28.39 5.49 17.76
CA CYS A 363 -27.00 5.80 17.45
C CYS A 363 -26.11 5.44 18.64
N LEU A 364 -25.40 4.31 18.56
CA LEU A 364 -24.57 3.80 19.66
C LEU A 364 -23.45 4.77 20.09
N LEU A 365 -22.92 5.58 19.15
CA LEU A 365 -21.94 6.63 19.45
C LEU A 365 -22.56 7.76 20.29
N HIS A 366 -23.77 8.19 19.93
CA HIS A 366 -24.48 9.22 20.67
C HIS A 366 -24.95 8.71 22.05
N ALA A 367 -25.39 7.45 22.12
CA ALA A 367 -25.71 6.78 23.38
C ALA A 367 -24.50 6.65 24.32
N ALA A 368 -23.28 6.59 23.76
CA ALA A 368 -22.02 6.66 24.51
C ALA A 368 -21.58 8.09 24.86
N GLY A 369 -22.35 9.12 24.52
CA GLY A 369 -21.98 10.53 24.71
C GLY A 369 -20.92 11.07 23.75
N LEU A 370 -20.60 10.35 22.67
CA LEU A 370 -19.59 10.75 21.69
C LEU A 370 -20.20 11.52 20.51
N PRO A 371 -19.45 12.46 19.90
CA PRO A 371 -19.89 13.13 18.68
C PRO A 371 -20.00 12.14 17.52
N CYS A 372 -21.09 12.22 16.74
CA CYS A 372 -21.25 11.43 15.53
C CYS A 372 -20.78 12.24 14.29
N SER A 373 -20.09 11.59 13.37
CA SER A 373 -19.64 12.24 12.14
C SER A 373 -20.82 12.55 11.21
N GLY A 374 -20.92 13.80 10.76
CA GLY A 374 -21.90 14.23 9.75
C GLY A 374 -23.34 14.44 10.25
N GLY A 375 -23.57 14.44 11.57
CA GLY A 375 -24.86 14.76 12.17
C GLY A 375 -24.89 16.09 12.92
N SER A 376 -26.07 16.53 13.33
CA SER A 376 -26.25 17.62 14.29
C SER A 376 -26.47 17.07 15.71
N ARG A 377 -26.61 17.95 16.71
CA ARG A 377 -26.89 17.53 18.10
C ARG A 377 -28.11 16.61 18.17
N ASP A 378 -29.18 16.95 17.45
CA ASP A 378 -30.47 16.26 17.51
C ASP A 378 -30.68 15.21 16.41
N ARG A 379 -29.75 15.10 15.43
CA ARG A 379 -29.90 14.19 14.29
C ARG A 379 -28.59 13.49 13.93
N CYS A 380 -28.67 12.19 13.72
CA CYS A 380 -27.53 11.42 13.22
C CYS A 380 -27.27 11.73 11.75
N GLY A 381 -25.99 11.75 11.35
CA GLY A 381 -25.60 11.83 9.93
C GLY A 381 -26.06 10.62 9.10
N ASN A 382 -26.48 9.53 9.76
CA ASN A 382 -27.11 8.38 9.12
C ASN A 382 -28.62 8.40 9.36
N ALA A 383 -29.41 8.51 8.28
CA ALA A 383 -30.87 8.55 8.34
C ALA A 383 -31.52 7.31 8.96
N ARG A 384 -30.81 6.17 9.00
CA ARG A 384 -31.26 4.94 9.66
C ARG A 384 -31.01 4.93 11.17
N ARG A 385 -30.46 6.02 11.74
CA ARG A 385 -30.12 6.11 13.15
C ARG A 385 -30.72 7.35 13.81
N ALA A 386 -31.08 7.23 15.07
CA ALA A 386 -31.64 8.32 15.87
C ALA A 386 -30.76 8.66 17.09
N HIS A 387 -30.62 9.96 17.37
CA HIS A 387 -30.00 10.47 18.60
C HIS A 387 -31.02 10.52 19.74
N ASN A 388 -32.25 10.95 19.43
CA ASN A 388 -33.33 11.07 20.39
C ASN A 388 -34.05 9.71 20.53
N TRP A 389 -33.39 8.76 21.20
CA TRP A 389 -33.98 7.47 21.52
C TRP A 389 -34.72 7.57 22.87
N PRO A 390 -36.05 7.42 22.90
CA PRO A 390 -36.85 7.69 24.10
C PRO A 390 -36.79 6.56 25.14
N ASP A 391 -36.50 5.34 24.71
CA ASP A 391 -36.55 4.14 25.56
C ASP A 391 -35.19 3.82 26.17
N ARG A 392 -35.16 3.23 27.37
CA ARG A 392 -33.91 2.71 27.92
C ARG A 392 -33.42 1.53 27.07
N LEU A 393 -32.13 1.56 26.71
CA LEU A 393 -31.51 0.45 25.99
C LEU A 393 -31.37 -0.78 26.90
N PRO A 394 -31.42 -2.01 26.35
CA PRO A 394 -31.16 -3.21 27.12
C PRO A 394 -29.81 -3.13 27.84
N GLN A 395 -29.76 -3.52 29.12
CA GLN A 395 -28.57 -3.36 29.96
C GLN A 395 -27.30 -3.98 29.36
N GLN A 396 -27.43 -5.15 28.73
CA GLN A 396 -26.32 -5.83 28.06
C GLN A 396 -25.79 -5.05 26.84
N LEU A 397 -26.66 -4.35 26.12
CA LEU A 397 -26.27 -3.45 25.03
C LEU A 397 -25.59 -2.20 25.59
N GLN A 398 -26.11 -1.61 26.67
CA GLN A 398 -25.51 -0.43 27.32
C GLN A 398 -24.10 -0.74 27.85
N ASN A 399 -23.92 -1.87 28.54
CA ASN A 399 -22.61 -2.31 29.05
C ASN A 399 -21.59 -2.50 27.91
N TRP A 400 -22.04 -3.03 26.77
CA TRP A 400 -21.19 -3.17 25.59
C TRP A 400 -20.82 -1.80 25.00
N ILE A 401 -21.77 -0.86 24.93
CA ILE A 401 -21.51 0.52 24.49
C ILE A 401 -20.47 1.18 25.40
N ASP A 402 -20.66 1.10 26.72
CA ASP A 402 -19.80 1.76 27.71
C ASP A 402 -18.38 1.15 27.71
N SER A 403 -18.25 -0.17 27.58
CA SER A 403 -16.92 -0.81 27.47
C SER A 403 -16.22 -0.52 26.13
N THR A 404 -16.97 -0.45 25.02
CA THR A 404 -16.40 -0.27 23.68
C THR A 404 -16.07 1.20 23.39
N TYR A 405 -16.84 2.13 23.95
CA TYR A 405 -16.75 3.56 23.66
C TYR A 405 -16.39 4.42 24.88
N GLY A 406 -16.52 3.93 26.12
CA GLY A 406 -16.24 4.70 27.34
C GLY A 406 -14.77 5.11 27.50
N THR A 407 -13.82 4.28 27.04
CA THR A 407 -12.38 4.64 27.02
C THR A 407 -12.09 5.81 26.07
N ARG A 408 -12.94 6.03 25.06
CA ARG A 408 -12.81 7.18 24.14
C ARG A 408 -13.39 8.46 24.76
N ALA A 409 -14.46 8.36 25.54
CA ALA A 409 -15.05 9.50 26.24
C ALA A 409 -14.11 10.08 27.32
N ALA A 410 -13.42 9.22 28.08
CA ALA A 410 -12.43 9.66 29.08
C ALA A 410 -11.21 10.37 28.46
N ASN A 411 -10.74 9.91 27.28
CA ASN A 411 -9.62 10.51 26.57
C ASN A 411 -9.95 11.86 25.90
N ASP A 412 -11.21 12.08 25.50
CA ASP A 412 -11.66 13.36 24.96
C ASP A 412 -11.96 14.40 26.05
N GLN A 413 -12.31 13.98 27.27
CA GLN A 413 -12.41 14.88 28.43
C GLN A 413 -11.05 15.33 28.98
N ALA A 414 -10.01 14.50 28.89
CA ALA A 414 -8.65 14.89 29.28
C ALA A 414 -7.95 15.81 28.25
N ARG A 415 -8.58 16.05 27.09
CA ARG A 415 -8.08 16.89 25.98
C ARG A 415 -8.81 18.24 25.84
N ARG A 416 -9.77 18.51 26.71
CA ARG A 416 -10.41 19.82 26.89
C ARG A 416 -9.96 20.42 28.19
#